data_AF-A0A178KBF7-F1
#
_entry.id   AF-A0A178KBF7-F1
#
_cell.length_a   1.000
_cell.length_b   1.000
_cell.length_c   1.000
_cell.angle_alpha   90.00
_cell.angle_beta   90.00
_cell.angle_gamma   90.00
#
_symmetry.space_group_name_H-M   'P 1'
#
loop_
_entity.id
_entity.type
_entity.pdbx_description
1 polymer ?
#
loop_
_entity_poly.entity_id
_entity_poly.type
_entity_poly.pdbx_seq_one_letter_code
_entity_poly.pdbx_strand_id
1 'polypeptide(L)'
;MAKWISIALLAGLIVGCSSFYEAELTKNKDWQALGNYHGEQGYRELNEDRLGDLGALSETEYEEYRAGYLKGRFDYCSGRQTPNTVVNSGYLNDCTSNSSSYGLVGRGY
;
A
#
# COMPACT_ATOMS: atom_id res chain seq x y z
N MET A 1 13.36 -25.52 47.32
CA MET A 1 12.11 -25.42 46.52
C MET A 1 12.23 -24.16 45.68
N ALA A 2 12.66 -24.33 44.43
CA ALA A 2 13.07 -23.22 43.57
C ALA A 2 11.85 -22.48 43.01
N LYS A 3 11.98 -21.16 42.91
CA LYS A 3 11.05 -20.19 42.34
C LYS A 3 10.87 -20.46 40.85
N TRP A 4 9.69 -20.89 40.44
CA TRP A 4 9.29 -21.06 39.03
C TRP A 4 7.99 -20.32 38.78
N ILE A 5 7.98 -19.00 38.98
CA ILE A 5 6.85 -18.17 38.53
C ILE A 5 7.45 -16.88 37.99
N SER A 6 7.03 -16.51 36.78
CA SER A 6 7.24 -15.22 36.09
C SER A 6 8.19 -15.26 34.90
N ILE A 7 7.92 -16.12 33.91
CA ILE A 7 8.29 -15.87 32.51
C ILE A 7 7.01 -16.02 31.68
N ALA A 8 6.10 -15.05 31.80
CA ALA A 8 4.83 -15.05 31.06
C ALA A 8 4.39 -13.61 30.73
N LEU A 9 5.33 -12.76 30.31
CA LEU A 9 5.04 -11.35 30.00
C LEU A 9 5.76 -10.85 28.73
N LEU A 10 5.99 -11.75 27.76
CA LEU A 10 6.68 -11.43 26.51
C LEU A 10 5.94 -11.94 25.28
N ALA A 11 4.61 -11.90 25.29
CA ALA A 11 3.79 -12.22 24.13
C ALA A 11 2.74 -11.12 23.95
N GLY A 12 2.85 -10.34 22.87
CA GLY A 12 1.74 -9.52 22.40
C GLY A 12 2.04 -8.05 22.11
N LEU A 13 3.16 -7.72 21.46
CA LEU A 13 3.28 -6.43 20.75
C LEU A 13 4.03 -6.63 19.43
N ILE A 14 3.58 -7.58 18.61
CA ILE A 14 3.86 -7.52 17.17
C ILE A 14 2.71 -6.72 16.55
N VAL A 15 2.62 -5.44 16.91
CA VAL A 15 1.77 -4.51 16.16
C VAL A 15 2.51 -4.35 14.84
N GLY A 16 1.99 -4.99 13.79
CA GLY A 16 2.56 -4.83 12.45
C GLY A 16 2.70 -3.35 12.15
N CYS A 17 3.84 -2.94 11.60
CA CYS A 17 4.10 -1.57 11.18
C CYS A 17 3.22 -1.19 9.97
N SER A 18 1.89 -1.33 10.05
CA SER A 18 1.02 -0.52 9.21
C SER A 18 1.08 0.91 9.73
N SER A 19 1.12 1.88 8.81
CA SER A 19 1.10 3.27 9.26
C SER A 19 -0.26 3.53 9.93
N PHE A 20 -0.27 4.28 11.04
CA PHE A 20 -1.53 4.67 11.71
C PHE A 20 -2.51 5.33 10.73
N TYR A 21 -1.97 6.03 9.73
CA TYR A 21 -2.73 6.65 8.67
C TYR A 21 -3.46 5.63 7.78
N GLU A 22 -2.78 4.56 7.34
CA GLU A 22 -3.38 3.49 6.53
C GLU A 22 -4.53 2.79 7.27
N ALA A 23 -4.34 2.55 8.58
CA ALA A 23 -5.37 1.96 9.44
C ALA A 23 -6.61 2.86 9.55
N GLU A 24 -6.42 4.18 9.67
CA GLU A 24 -7.51 5.14 9.73
C GLU A 24 -8.27 5.24 8.40
N LEU A 25 -7.57 5.27 7.26
CA LEU A 25 -8.19 5.28 5.92
C LEU A 25 -9.01 4.01 5.68
N THR A 26 -8.46 2.84 6.03
CA THR A 26 -9.15 1.56 5.90
C THR A 26 -10.40 1.50 6.77
N LYS A 27 -10.29 1.94 8.03
CA LYS A 27 -11.42 2.01 8.97
C LYS A 27 -12.53 2.93 8.47
N ASN A 28 -12.17 4.05 7.85
CA ASN A 28 -13.12 5.01 7.29
C ASN A 28 -13.61 4.64 5.88
N LYS A 29 -13.13 3.52 5.31
CA LYS A 29 -13.43 3.08 3.94
C LYS A 29 -13.08 4.14 2.87
N ASP A 30 -12.06 4.94 3.13
CA ASP A 30 -11.57 5.93 2.17
C ASP A 30 -10.59 5.27 1.19
N TRP A 31 -11.15 4.42 0.33
CA TRP A 31 -10.39 3.56 -0.58
C TRP A 31 -9.57 4.38 -1.58
N GLN A 32 -10.13 5.47 -2.09
CA GLN A 32 -9.43 6.38 -2.99
C GLN A 32 -8.21 7.03 -2.32
N ALA A 33 -8.35 7.54 -1.09
CA ALA A 33 -7.20 8.10 -0.38
C ALA A 33 -6.17 7.02 -0.01
N LEU A 34 -6.60 5.83 0.37
CA LEU A 34 -5.73 4.68 0.64
C LEU A 34 -4.91 4.31 -0.59
N GLY A 35 -5.58 4.22 -1.75
CA GLY A 35 -4.95 4.03 -3.04
C GLY A 35 -3.90 5.09 -3.32
N ASN A 36 -4.28 6.37 -3.22
CA ASN A 36 -3.36 7.47 -3.47
C ASN A 36 -2.12 7.40 -2.57
N TYR A 37 -2.31 7.18 -1.28
CA TYR A 37 -1.23 6.98 -0.32
C TYR A 37 -0.30 5.82 -0.74
N HIS A 38 -0.86 4.65 -1.11
CA HIS A 38 -0.07 3.51 -1.58
C HIS A 38 0.74 3.84 -2.85
N GLY A 39 0.16 4.58 -3.79
CA GLY A 39 0.85 5.03 -4.99
C GLY A 39 2.00 6.00 -4.69
N GLU A 40 1.74 6.99 -3.83
CA GLU A 40 2.72 8.02 -3.41
C GLU A 40 3.85 7.45 -2.55
N GLN A 41 3.59 6.45 -1.70
CA GLN A 41 4.62 5.82 -0.88
C GLN A 41 5.46 4.78 -1.64
N GLY A 42 5.04 4.42 -2.84
CA GLY A 42 5.70 3.40 -3.62
C GLY A 42 5.38 1.98 -3.17
N TYR A 43 4.14 1.73 -2.75
CA TYR A 43 3.66 0.38 -2.48
C TYR A 43 3.18 -0.30 -3.76
N ARG A 44 3.18 -1.63 -3.76
CA ARG A 44 2.49 -2.38 -4.81
C ARG A 44 0.99 -2.18 -4.67
N GLU A 45 0.31 -2.07 -5.79
CA GLU A 45 -1.15 -2.08 -5.83
C GLU A 45 -1.68 -3.34 -5.16
N LEU A 46 -2.69 -3.17 -4.30
CA LEU A 46 -3.44 -4.31 -3.76
C LEU A 46 -4.34 -4.88 -4.85
N ASN A 47 -4.39 -6.21 -4.94
CA ASN A 47 -5.41 -6.88 -5.74
C ASN A 47 -6.74 -6.90 -4.97
N GLU A 48 -7.81 -7.30 -5.66
CA GLU A 48 -9.16 -7.36 -5.10
C GLU A 48 -9.22 -8.22 -3.84
N ASP A 49 -8.61 -9.40 -3.83
CA ASP A 49 -8.56 -10.28 -2.65
C ASP A 49 -7.97 -9.59 -1.42
N ARG A 50 -6.83 -8.90 -1.58
CA ARG A 50 -6.14 -8.20 -0.47
C ARG A 50 -6.91 -6.98 0.00
N LEU A 51 -7.59 -6.27 -0.91
CA LEU A 51 -8.45 -5.17 -0.53
C LEU A 51 -9.71 -5.69 0.17
N GLY A 52 -10.19 -6.87 -0.23
CA GLY A 52 -11.24 -7.64 0.44
C GLY A 52 -10.89 -8.02 1.87
N ASP A 53 -9.66 -8.49 2.10
CA ASP A 53 -9.14 -8.77 3.46
C ASP A 53 -9.16 -7.52 4.36
N LEU A 54 -9.10 -6.32 3.77
CA LEU A 54 -9.17 -5.02 4.46
C LEU A 54 -10.61 -4.50 4.63
N GLY A 55 -11.60 -5.13 4.00
CA GLY A 55 -13.02 -4.80 4.14
C GLY A 55 -13.66 -4.04 2.98
N ALA A 56 -12.99 -3.96 1.82
CA ALA A 56 -13.66 -3.57 0.57
C ALA A 56 -14.51 -4.73 0.07
N LEU A 57 -15.80 -4.51 -0.17
CA LEU A 57 -16.78 -5.57 -0.44
C LEU A 57 -17.43 -5.45 -1.81
N SER A 58 -17.07 -4.42 -2.58
CA SER A 58 -17.64 -4.15 -3.90
C SER A 58 -16.59 -3.80 -4.94
N GLU A 59 -16.92 -4.09 -6.20
CA GLU A 59 -16.13 -3.69 -7.36
C GLU A 59 -15.91 -2.17 -7.42
N THR A 60 -16.91 -1.39 -7.01
CA THR A 60 -16.80 0.08 -6.92
C THR A 60 -15.70 0.50 -5.94
N GLU A 61 -15.64 -0.09 -4.75
CA GLU A 61 -14.61 0.21 -3.75
C GLU A 61 -13.20 -0.18 -4.25
N TYR A 62 -13.11 -1.28 -5.00
CA TYR A 62 -11.87 -1.67 -5.67
C TYR A 62 -11.44 -0.65 -6.74
N GLU A 63 -12.36 -0.21 -7.60
CA GLU A 63 -12.03 0.79 -8.63
C GLU A 63 -11.74 2.18 -8.05
N GLU A 64 -12.37 2.56 -6.93
CA GLU A 64 -12.03 3.77 -6.17
C GLU A 64 -10.59 3.71 -5.65
N TYR A 65 -10.22 2.59 -5.02
CA TYR A 65 -8.85 2.33 -4.60
C TYR A 65 -7.87 2.40 -5.77
N ARG A 66 -8.20 1.72 -6.88
CA ARG A 66 -7.36 1.66 -8.06
C ARG A 66 -7.17 3.04 -8.71
N ALA A 67 -8.23 3.83 -8.83
CA ALA A 67 -8.15 5.20 -9.33
C ALA A 67 -7.23 6.07 -8.46
N GLY A 68 -7.35 5.96 -7.13
CA GLY A 68 -6.44 6.60 -6.19
C GLY A 68 -4.99 6.16 -6.39
N TYR A 69 -4.75 4.85 -6.47
CA TYR A 69 -3.42 4.27 -6.67
C TYR A 69 -2.73 4.79 -7.92
N LEU A 70 -3.44 4.83 -9.04
CA LEU A 70 -2.90 5.34 -10.30
C LEU A 70 -2.54 6.82 -10.23
N LYS A 71 -3.34 7.63 -9.53
CA LYS A 71 -3.02 9.04 -9.28
C LYS A 71 -1.76 9.18 -8.44
N GLY A 72 -1.68 8.49 -7.30
CA GLY A 72 -0.50 8.57 -6.42
C GLY A 72 0.78 8.07 -7.09
N ARG A 73 0.64 7.08 -7.98
CA ARG A 73 1.73 6.62 -8.85
C ARG A 73 2.22 7.69 -9.81
N PHE A 74 1.28 8.40 -10.44
CA PHE A 74 1.60 9.52 -11.31
C PHE A 74 2.32 10.62 -10.53
N ASP A 75 1.85 10.95 -9.33
CA ASP A 75 2.45 11.98 -8.46
C ASP A 75 3.85 11.55 -7.98
N TYR A 76 4.01 10.27 -7.60
CA TYR A 76 5.31 9.68 -7.27
C TYR A 76 6.32 9.80 -8.41
N CYS A 77 5.91 9.48 -9.64
CA CYS A 77 6.80 9.55 -10.79
C CYS A 77 7.05 10.99 -11.26
N SER A 78 6.06 11.88 -11.15
CA SER A 78 6.20 13.30 -11.52
C SER A 78 7.08 14.06 -10.54
N GLY A 79 7.05 13.70 -9.25
CA GLY A 79 7.92 14.26 -8.21
C GLY A 79 9.37 13.79 -8.28
N ARG A 80 9.68 12.72 -9.05
CA ARG A 80 11.04 12.17 -9.26
C ARG A 80 11.92 12.98 -10.22
N GLN A 81 11.82 14.32 -10.24
CA GLN A 81 12.74 15.18 -11.01
C GLN A 81 14.24 14.95 -10.67
N THR A 82 14.55 14.21 -9.61
CA THR A 82 15.87 13.60 -9.36
C THR A 82 15.78 12.06 -9.40
N PRO A 83 16.36 11.39 -10.41
CA PRO A 83 16.16 9.95 -10.67
C PRO A 83 16.83 8.98 -9.67
N ASN A 84 17.51 9.48 -8.64
CA ASN A 84 18.34 8.67 -7.74
C ASN A 84 17.78 8.49 -6.31
N THR A 85 16.64 9.09 -5.98
CA THR A 85 15.99 8.89 -4.67
C THR A 85 15.03 7.69 -4.73
N VAL A 86 15.58 6.52 -4.45
CA VAL A 86 14.79 5.31 -4.20
C VAL A 86 14.19 5.42 -2.80
N VAL A 87 12.94 5.89 -2.70
CA VAL A 87 12.20 5.97 -1.42
C VAL A 87 11.95 4.58 -0.82
N ASN A 88 11.84 3.55 -1.68
CA ASN A 88 11.66 2.16 -1.28
C ASN A 88 12.38 1.22 -2.26
N SER A 89 13.39 0.46 -1.80
CA SER A 89 14.20 -0.40 -2.67
C SER A 89 13.46 -1.62 -3.22
N GLY A 90 12.30 -1.97 -2.66
CA GLY A 90 11.41 -3.02 -3.16
C GLY A 90 10.49 -2.57 -4.29
N TYR A 91 10.54 -1.28 -4.65
CA TYR A 91 9.68 -0.71 -5.67
C TYR A 91 10.31 -0.83 -7.05
N LEU A 92 9.55 -1.42 -7.98
CA LEU A 92 9.93 -1.42 -9.39
C LEU A 92 10.04 0.04 -9.86
N ASN A 93 11.21 0.41 -10.36
CA ASN A 93 11.46 1.74 -10.93
C ASN A 93 10.80 1.84 -12.31
N ASP A 94 9.48 1.79 -12.32
CA ASP A 94 8.64 1.83 -13.52
C ASP A 94 8.33 3.28 -13.94
N CYS A 95 9.02 4.27 -13.37
CA CYS A 95 8.90 5.68 -13.78
C CYS A 95 9.72 5.99 -15.05
N THR A 96 10.19 4.97 -15.77
CA THR A 96 11.00 5.11 -16.98
C THR A 96 10.12 5.55 -18.15
N SER A 97 10.16 6.86 -18.41
CA SER A 97 10.00 7.67 -19.65
C SER A 97 9.24 7.18 -20.91
N ASN A 98 8.58 6.02 -20.96
CA ASN A 98 7.84 5.57 -22.15
C ASN A 98 6.48 4.92 -21.86
N SER A 99 6.04 4.90 -20.60
CA SER A 99 4.78 4.27 -20.21
C SER A 99 3.77 5.32 -19.73
N SER A 100 3.04 5.89 -20.69
CA SER A 100 1.63 6.29 -20.46
C SER A 100 0.74 5.10 -20.04
N SER A 101 1.30 3.88 -20.02
CA SER A 101 0.75 2.64 -19.48
C SER A 101 0.83 2.59 -17.94
N TYR A 102 0.24 3.58 -17.27
CA TYR A 102 -0.21 3.34 -15.88
C TYR A 102 -1.43 2.41 -15.85
N GLY A 103 -2.09 2.23 -17.01
CA GLY A 103 -3.13 1.24 -17.21
C GLY A 103 -2.64 0.04 -18.04
N LEU A 104 -2.83 -1.16 -17.48
CA LEU A 104 -3.31 -2.35 -18.20
C LEU A 104 -2.35 -3.24 -19.00
N VAL A 105 -1.08 -2.89 -19.29
CA VAL A 105 -0.30 -3.70 -20.26
C VAL A 105 0.59 -4.81 -19.64
N GLY A 106 0.68 -4.93 -18.31
CA GLY A 106 1.69 -5.82 -17.69
C GLY A 106 1.19 -7.01 -16.88
N ARG A 107 -0.11 -7.18 -16.65
CA ARG A 107 -0.62 -8.19 -15.70
C ARG A 107 -1.37 -9.27 -16.46
N GLY A 108 -0.65 -10.35 -16.76
CA GLY A 108 -1.25 -11.59 -17.25
C GLY A 108 -2.36 -12.00 -16.29
N TYR A 109 -3.59 -11.91 -16.81
CA TYR A 109 -4.76 -12.59 -16.28
C TYR A 109 -4.56 -14.10 -16.37
#